data_AF-A0A5N5TE40-F1
#
_entry.id   AF-A0A5N5TE40-F1
#
_cell.length_a   1.000
_cell.length_b   1.000
_cell.length_c   1.000
_cell.angle_alpha   90.00
_cell.angle_beta   90.00
_cell.angle_gamma   90.00
#
_symmetry.space_group_name_H-M   'P 1'
#
loop_
_entity.id
_entity.type
_entity.pdbx_description
1 polymer ?
#
loop_
_entity_poly.entity_id
_entity_poly.type
_entity_poly.pdbx_seq_one_letter_code
_entity_poly.pdbx_strand_id
1 'polypeptide(L)'
;MFDTHSHKMDDMPKQIKKCSSPREVAKISDVCITGLPKPGNVMEAAEGSQGILEGLSEGKIWIDHSTTDFEQTLDFSKKAKSRGAHVLEAPITGGLLALQKGQMVVHIGGQKEISDSVRPILEASYKEIFYVGDIGSAMIVKVVSNMLATINAVAAGEVLLLVPLDLNQLTLAISRRAQYKYGDTTGCYSHPKLYEDTTGESLRHPSFRKWSYENDFTDGSIVVRHKNEE
;
A
#
# COMPACT_ATOMS: atom_id res chain seq x y z
N MET A 1 14.69 20.25 1.90
CA MET A 1 14.37 19.18 0.92
C MET A 1 15.63 18.80 0.17
N PHE A 2 15.77 17.53 -0.19
CA PHE A 2 16.87 17.01 -0.99
C PHE A 2 16.33 15.94 -1.96
N ASP A 3 16.83 15.92 -3.19
CA ASP A 3 16.67 14.84 -4.16
C ASP A 3 18.03 14.69 -4.88
N THR A 4 18.41 13.45 -5.22
CA THR A 4 19.63 13.18 -5.98
C THR A 4 19.57 13.74 -7.41
N HIS A 5 18.36 14.00 -7.92
CA HIS A 5 18.11 14.65 -9.19
C HIS A 5 17.66 16.09 -8.94
N SER A 6 18.62 17.03 -8.98
CA SER A 6 18.39 18.45 -8.67
C SER A 6 17.22 19.08 -9.44
N HIS A 7 17.03 18.68 -10.70
CA HIS A 7 15.95 19.21 -11.56
C HIS A 7 14.54 18.99 -10.98
N LYS A 8 14.34 17.96 -10.15
CA LYS A 8 13.04 17.70 -9.50
C LYS A 8 12.68 18.74 -8.44
N MET A 9 13.63 19.56 -8.01
CA MET A 9 13.43 20.62 -7.03
C MET A 9 13.30 22.00 -7.69
N ASP A 10 13.35 22.11 -9.03
CA ASP A 10 13.36 23.40 -9.72
C ASP A 10 12.03 24.15 -9.61
N ASP A 11 10.92 23.43 -9.67
CA ASP A 11 9.56 23.99 -9.57
C ASP A 11 9.04 24.12 -8.13
N MET A 12 9.88 23.84 -7.12
CA MET A 12 9.47 23.92 -5.71
C MET A 12 9.30 25.38 -5.26
N PRO A 13 8.35 25.67 -4.35
CA PRO A 13 8.16 27.01 -3.80
C PRO A 13 9.47 27.57 -3.22
N LYS A 14 9.74 28.87 -3.42
CA LYS A 14 10.99 29.52 -2.99
C LYS A 14 11.26 29.44 -1.48
N GLN A 15 10.21 29.21 -0.68
CA GLN A 15 10.28 29.04 0.76
C GLN A 15 10.89 27.69 1.16
N ILE A 16 10.91 26.70 0.26
CA ILE A 16 11.50 25.39 0.52
C ILE A 16 13.03 25.50 0.42
N LYS A 17 13.71 25.33 1.56
CA LYS A 17 15.17 25.26 1.60
C LYS A 17 15.65 23.98 0.90
N LYS A 18 16.45 24.16 -0.16
CA LYS A 18 17.18 23.08 -0.84
C LYS A 18 18.44 22.74 -0.04
N CYS A 19 18.64 21.45 0.21
CA CYS A 19 19.82 20.91 0.91
C CYS A 19 20.69 20.14 -0.07
N SER A 20 21.95 19.92 0.30
CA SER A 20 22.94 19.18 -0.48
C SER A 20 22.98 17.68 -0.16
N SER A 21 22.33 17.23 0.92
CA SER A 21 22.30 15.82 1.34
C SER A 21 21.17 15.48 2.31
N PRO A 22 20.84 14.18 2.51
CA PRO A 22 19.94 13.73 3.57
C PRO A 22 20.42 14.14 4.97
N ARG A 23 21.73 14.09 5.23
CA ARG A 23 22.35 14.56 6.47
C ARG A 23 22.01 16.02 6.77
N GLU A 24 22.12 16.89 5.77
CA GLU A 24 21.84 18.31 5.95
C GLU A 24 20.36 18.54 6.28
N VAL A 25 19.45 17.82 5.61
CA VAL A 25 18.00 17.85 5.93
C VAL A 25 17.76 17.46 7.39
N ALA A 26 18.37 16.37 7.85
CA ALA A 26 18.21 15.90 9.23
C ALA A 26 18.74 16.87 10.28
N LYS A 27 19.86 17.56 10.00
CA LYS A 27 20.40 18.56 10.93
C LYS A 27 19.45 19.72 11.17
N ILE A 28 18.73 20.17 10.14
CA ILE A 28 17.90 21.37 10.20
C ILE A 28 16.42 21.10 10.47
N SER A 29 16.00 19.84 10.57
CA SER A 29 14.59 19.45 10.71
C SER A 29 14.38 18.57 11.93
N ASP A 30 13.29 18.77 12.66
CA ASP A 30 12.93 17.92 13.81
C ASP A 30 12.27 16.62 13.35
N VAL A 31 11.51 16.69 12.25
CA VAL A 31 10.91 15.54 11.58
C VAL A 31 11.41 15.48 10.14
N CYS A 32 11.92 14.32 9.75
CA CYS A 32 12.37 14.04 8.38
C CYS A 32 11.48 12.97 7.76
N ILE A 33 11.12 13.16 6.49
CA ILE A 33 10.30 12.21 5.74
C ILE A 33 11.10 11.76 4.51
N THR A 34 11.22 10.46 4.31
CA THR A 34 11.83 9.87 3.10
C THR A 34 10.80 9.09 2.30
N GLY A 35 10.99 9.07 0.97
CA GLY A 35 10.21 8.26 0.04
C GLY A 35 11.08 7.92 -1.15
N LEU A 36 11.67 6.72 -1.12
CA LEU A 36 12.75 6.31 -2.03
C LEU A 36 12.34 5.07 -2.84
N PRO A 37 12.90 4.90 -4.05
CA PRO A 37 12.32 3.98 -5.03
C PRO A 37 12.63 2.50 -4.79
N LYS A 38 13.74 2.16 -4.11
CA LYS A 38 14.17 0.77 -3.89
C LYS A 38 15.05 0.64 -2.63
N PRO A 39 15.18 -0.57 -2.05
CA PRO A 39 15.95 -0.80 -0.82
C PRO A 39 17.38 -0.26 -0.86
N GLY A 40 18.09 -0.42 -1.99
CA GLY A 40 19.45 0.10 -2.14
C GLY A 40 19.55 1.63 -2.06
N ASN A 41 18.51 2.35 -2.48
CA ASN A 41 18.47 3.81 -2.32
C ASN A 41 18.17 4.22 -0.87
N VAL A 42 17.35 3.44 -0.16
CA VAL A 42 17.09 3.65 1.26
C VAL A 42 18.38 3.46 2.05
N MET A 43 19.11 2.38 1.80
CA MET A 43 20.40 2.11 2.43
C MET A 43 21.40 3.25 2.23
N GLU A 44 21.60 3.71 0.99
CA GLU A 44 22.53 4.81 0.69
C GLU A 44 22.09 6.13 1.36
N ALA A 45 20.79 6.44 1.32
CA ALA A 45 20.25 7.64 1.96
C ALA A 45 20.28 7.57 3.49
N ALA A 46 20.30 6.37 4.07
CA ALA A 46 20.35 6.15 5.50
C ALA A 46 21.79 6.16 6.04
N GLU A 47 22.65 5.33 5.45
CA GLU A 47 23.97 4.94 5.98
C GLU A 47 25.15 5.52 5.21
N GLY A 48 24.91 6.12 4.03
CA GLY A 48 25.96 6.77 3.28
C GLY A 48 26.67 7.83 4.13
N SER A 49 27.88 8.23 3.72
CA SER A 49 28.67 9.24 4.45
C SER A 49 27.96 10.60 4.65
N GLN A 50 26.93 10.87 3.84
CA GLN A 50 26.04 12.02 3.92
C GLN A 50 24.57 11.60 4.16
N GLY A 51 24.37 10.40 4.70
CA GLY A 51 23.07 9.80 4.98
C GLY A 51 22.37 10.44 6.18
N ILE A 52 21.08 10.13 6.32
CA ILE A 52 20.20 10.74 7.30
C ILE A 52 20.66 10.45 8.73
N LEU A 53 21.20 9.25 8.99
CA LEU A 53 21.68 8.85 10.32
C LEU A 53 22.82 9.75 10.83
N GLU A 54 23.60 10.35 9.92
CA GLU A 54 24.71 11.27 10.26
C GLU A 54 24.25 12.70 10.58
N GLY A 55 22.95 12.97 10.45
CA GLY A 55 22.31 14.23 10.81
C GLY A 55 21.25 14.09 11.91
N LEU A 56 20.87 12.87 12.28
CA LEU A 56 19.97 12.61 13.40
C LEU A 56 20.66 12.86 14.74
N SER A 57 19.87 13.34 15.70
CA SER A 57 20.28 13.66 17.06
C SER A 57 19.09 13.46 18.01
N GLU A 58 19.31 13.67 19.30
CA GLU A 58 18.30 13.51 20.34
C GLU A 58 16.96 14.19 20.00
N GLY A 59 15.87 13.43 20.15
CA GLY A 59 14.50 13.89 19.93
C GLY A 59 14.05 13.98 18.47
N LYS A 60 14.95 13.86 17.49
CA LYS A 60 14.59 13.91 16.07
C LYS A 60 13.84 12.65 15.64
N ILE A 61 12.94 12.81 14.67
CA ILE A 61 12.08 11.73 14.17
C ILE A 61 12.31 11.56 12.67
N TRP A 62 12.53 10.33 12.24
CA TRP A 62 12.58 9.95 10.83
C TRP A 62 11.38 9.06 10.49
N ILE A 63 10.56 9.51 9.54
CA ILE A 63 9.44 8.76 8.98
C ILE A 63 9.85 8.27 7.58
N ASP A 64 9.82 6.96 7.35
CA ASP A 64 10.12 6.38 6.05
C ASP A 64 8.87 5.83 5.35
N HIS A 65 8.48 6.46 4.24
CA HIS A 65 7.42 5.97 3.36
C HIS A 65 7.91 4.94 2.33
N SER A 66 9.23 4.70 2.26
CA SER A 66 9.82 3.78 1.29
C SER A 66 9.40 2.33 1.56
N THR A 67 9.42 1.52 0.51
CA THR A 67 9.34 0.07 0.65
C THR A 67 10.77 -0.47 0.63
N THR A 68 11.21 -1.05 1.74
CA THR A 68 12.59 -1.52 1.97
C THR A 68 12.57 -2.89 2.67
N ASP A 69 13.75 -3.50 2.87
CA ASP A 69 13.83 -4.80 3.53
C ASP A 69 13.54 -4.69 5.04
N PHE A 70 12.83 -5.67 5.58
CA PHE A 70 12.46 -5.72 7.01
C PHE A 70 13.66 -5.55 7.94
N GLU A 71 14.74 -6.29 7.69
CA GLU A 71 15.96 -6.25 8.50
C GLU A 71 16.65 -4.88 8.48
N GLN A 72 16.61 -4.19 7.33
CA GLN A 72 17.16 -2.84 7.22
C GLN A 72 16.41 -1.87 8.12
N THR A 73 15.08 -1.93 8.14
CA THR A 73 14.29 -1.04 8.98
C THR A 73 14.59 -1.24 10.47
N LEU A 74 14.74 -2.49 10.91
CA LEU A 74 15.09 -2.79 12.30
C LEU A 74 16.47 -2.23 12.66
N ASP A 75 17.45 -2.41 11.77
CA ASP A 75 18.81 -1.91 11.98
C ASP A 75 18.88 -0.38 11.97
N PHE A 76 18.17 0.29 11.06
CA PHE A 76 18.05 1.76 11.04
C PHE A 76 17.44 2.29 12.33
N SER A 77 16.37 1.65 12.82
CA SER A 77 15.73 2.03 14.08
C SER A 77 16.70 1.89 15.26
N LYS A 78 17.48 0.81 15.31
CA LYS A 78 18.52 0.62 16.33
C LYS A 78 19.60 1.69 16.25
N LYS A 79 20.10 2.01 15.06
CA LYS A 79 21.14 3.03 14.82
C LYS A 79 20.66 4.45 15.10
N ALA A 80 19.39 4.76 14.81
CA ALA A 80 18.78 6.03 15.17
C ALA A 80 18.60 6.15 16.69
N LYS A 81 18.13 5.07 17.34
CA LYS A 81 17.95 5.03 18.79
C LYS A 81 19.26 5.23 19.54
N SER A 82 20.38 4.69 19.05
CA SER A 82 21.71 4.94 19.66
C SER A 82 22.17 6.40 19.57
N ARG A 83 21.50 7.23 18.75
CA ARG A 83 21.72 8.68 18.60
C ARG A 83 20.64 9.51 19.32
N GLY A 84 19.74 8.86 20.06
CA GLY A 84 18.60 9.50 20.72
C GLY A 84 17.45 9.89 19.78
N ALA A 85 17.46 9.40 18.54
CA ALA A 85 16.43 9.66 17.54
C ALA A 85 15.42 8.50 17.42
N HIS A 86 14.28 8.77 16.78
CA HIS A 86 13.21 7.80 16.57
C HIS A 86 12.99 7.54 15.08
N VAL A 87 12.59 6.31 14.74
CA VAL A 87 12.21 5.92 13.38
C VAL A 87 10.79 5.40 13.38
N LEU A 88 10.00 5.83 12.40
CA LEU A 88 8.69 5.28 12.07
C LEU A 88 8.71 4.77 10.64
N GLU A 89 8.21 3.55 10.46
CA GLU A 89 7.75 3.09 9.16
C GLU A 89 6.43 3.76 8.85
N ALA A 90 6.24 4.20 7.62
CA ALA A 90 4.96 4.72 7.16
C ALA A 90 4.67 4.35 5.70
N PRO A 91 4.85 3.10 5.22
CA PRO A 91 4.61 2.77 3.83
C PRO A 91 3.20 3.17 3.38
N ILE A 92 3.12 3.76 2.18
CA ILE A 92 1.88 4.25 1.61
C ILE A 92 1.31 3.29 0.55
N THR A 93 -0.01 3.14 0.53
CA THR A 93 -0.75 2.23 -0.39
C THR A 93 -1.85 2.98 -1.13
N GLY A 94 -2.06 2.65 -2.41
CA GLY A 94 -3.07 3.27 -3.27
C GLY A 94 -2.61 3.52 -4.72
N GLY A 95 -1.30 3.49 -4.97
CA GLY A 95 -0.73 3.73 -6.29
C GLY A 95 -0.82 5.21 -6.74
N LEU A 96 -0.35 5.48 -7.96
CA LEU A 96 -0.20 6.86 -8.46
C LEU A 96 -1.53 7.63 -8.53
N LEU A 97 -2.63 6.97 -8.92
CA LEU A 97 -3.93 7.59 -9.02
C LEU A 97 -4.48 8.00 -7.64
N ALA A 98 -4.32 7.17 -6.61
CA ALA A 98 -4.73 7.53 -5.26
C ALA A 98 -3.83 8.62 -4.68
N LEU A 99 -2.53 8.63 -5.01
CA LEU A 99 -1.60 9.68 -4.61
C LEU A 99 -2.04 11.04 -5.17
N GLN A 100 -2.34 11.10 -6.47
CA GLN A 100 -2.84 12.33 -7.12
C GLN A 100 -4.16 12.84 -6.52
N LYS A 101 -4.99 11.94 -5.99
CA LYS A 101 -6.28 12.27 -5.36
C LYS A 101 -6.19 12.50 -3.85
N GLY A 102 -5.00 12.38 -3.24
CA GLY A 102 -4.84 12.46 -1.79
C GLY A 102 -5.61 11.37 -1.03
N GLN A 103 -5.71 10.17 -1.61
CA GLN A 103 -6.44 9.01 -1.10
C GLN A 103 -5.50 7.87 -0.68
N MET A 104 -4.22 8.17 -0.44
CA MET A 104 -3.28 7.16 0.02
C MET A 104 -3.61 6.73 1.45
N VAL A 105 -3.44 5.43 1.69
CA VAL A 105 -3.51 4.83 3.03
C VAL A 105 -2.08 4.69 3.56
N VAL A 106 -1.87 5.14 4.79
CA VAL A 106 -0.60 5.04 5.51
C VAL A 106 -0.73 4.02 6.64
N HIS A 107 0.23 3.11 6.74
CA HIS A 107 0.35 2.20 7.89
C HIS A 107 1.59 2.57 8.68
N ILE A 108 1.45 2.94 9.94
CA ILE A 108 2.55 3.39 10.80
C ILE A 108 3.02 2.24 11.69
N GLY A 109 4.31 1.92 11.59
CA GLY A 109 5.00 0.98 12.47
C GLY A 109 6.07 1.71 13.29
N GLY A 110 6.12 1.47 14.59
CA GLY A 110 7.10 2.08 15.50
C GLY A 110 6.52 2.39 16.88
N GLN A 111 7.22 3.25 17.62
CA GLN A 111 6.79 3.63 18.96
C GLN A 111 5.48 4.45 18.89
N LYS A 112 4.45 4.01 19.62
CA LYS A 112 3.11 4.61 19.58
C LYS A 112 3.09 6.08 19.95
N GLU A 113 3.82 6.49 20.99
CA GLU A 113 3.86 7.88 21.43
C GLU A 113 4.47 8.81 20.38
N ILE A 114 5.48 8.31 19.65
CA ILE A 114 6.11 9.03 18.53
C ILE A 114 5.17 9.08 17.34
N SER A 115 4.47 7.98 17.04
CA SER A 115 3.44 7.96 15.99
C SER A 115 2.33 8.97 16.27
N ASP A 116 1.89 9.09 17.52
CA ASP A 116 0.83 10.03 17.90
C ASP A 116 1.31 11.49 17.81
N SER A 117 2.57 11.77 18.17
CA SER A 117 3.12 13.14 18.13
C SER A 117 3.28 13.69 16.70
N VAL A 118 3.58 12.84 15.72
CA VAL A 118 3.73 13.25 14.31
C VAL A 118 2.48 13.05 13.47
N ARG A 119 1.40 12.50 14.04
CA ARG A 119 0.14 12.26 13.32
C ARG A 119 -0.40 13.53 12.63
N PRO A 120 -0.40 14.74 13.24
CA PRO A 120 -0.85 15.95 12.55
C PRO A 120 -0.05 16.30 11.28
N ILE A 121 1.24 15.92 11.23
CA ILE A 121 2.09 16.14 10.05
C ILE A 121 1.65 15.22 8.91
N LEU A 122 1.34 13.96 9.23
CA LEU A 122 0.87 12.99 8.24
C LEU A 122 -0.55 13.31 7.75
N GLU A 123 -1.43 13.76 8.64
CA GLU A 123 -2.81 14.16 8.31
C GLU A 123 -2.88 15.36 7.35
N ALA A 124 -1.82 16.17 7.26
CA ALA A 124 -1.71 17.23 6.28
C ALA A 124 -1.63 16.71 4.83
N SER A 125 -1.19 15.45 4.63
CA SER A 125 -1.01 14.84 3.30
C SER A 125 -1.90 13.62 3.06
N TYR A 126 -2.36 12.95 4.12
CA TYR A 126 -3.03 11.66 4.03
C TYR A 126 -4.31 11.63 4.87
N LYS A 127 -5.37 11.03 4.32
CA LYS A 127 -6.68 10.94 5.00
C LYS A 127 -6.82 9.69 5.86
N GLU A 128 -6.19 8.59 5.45
CA GLU A 128 -6.33 7.28 6.08
C GLU A 128 -4.98 6.85 6.68
N ILE A 129 -4.87 6.87 8.00
CA ILE A 129 -3.62 6.62 8.72
C ILE A 129 -3.85 5.65 9.88
N PHE A 130 -3.33 4.43 9.75
CA PHE A 130 -3.49 3.34 10.71
C PHE A 130 -2.19 3.09 11.46
N TYR A 131 -2.23 3.02 12.79
CA TYR A 131 -1.12 2.48 13.58
C TYR A 131 -1.22 0.96 13.61
N VAL A 132 -0.15 0.26 13.26
CA VAL A 132 -0.18 -1.21 13.07
C VAL A 132 0.77 -1.97 13.99
N GLY A 133 1.44 -1.28 14.91
CA GLY A 133 2.28 -1.90 15.94
C GLY A 133 3.71 -1.39 15.94
N ASP A 134 4.60 -2.20 16.48
CA ASP A 134 6.03 -1.88 16.61
C ASP A 134 6.72 -1.79 15.24
N ILE A 135 7.97 -1.30 15.25
CA ILE A 135 8.82 -1.21 14.07
C ILE A 135 8.92 -2.60 13.39
N GLY A 136 8.75 -2.64 12.07
CA GLY A 136 8.66 -3.85 11.26
C GLY A 136 7.22 -4.24 10.88
N SER A 137 6.23 -3.89 11.72
CA SER A 137 4.83 -4.32 11.52
C SER A 137 4.22 -3.74 10.25
N ALA A 138 4.55 -2.49 9.91
CA ALA A 138 4.00 -1.86 8.72
C ALA A 138 4.58 -2.45 7.44
N MET A 139 5.83 -2.90 7.46
CA MET A 139 6.42 -3.60 6.32
C MET A 139 5.73 -4.94 6.05
N ILE A 140 5.38 -5.69 7.11
CA ILE A 140 4.61 -6.94 6.98
C ILE A 140 3.27 -6.67 6.30
N VAL A 141 2.51 -5.68 6.79
CA VAL A 141 1.23 -5.27 6.19
C VAL A 141 1.42 -4.90 4.72
N LYS A 142 2.49 -4.17 4.40
CA LYS A 142 2.79 -3.74 3.02
C LYS A 142 3.10 -4.92 2.10
N VAL A 143 3.91 -5.87 2.56
CA VAL A 143 4.26 -7.09 1.80
C VAL A 143 3.02 -7.92 1.52
N VAL A 144 2.20 -8.19 2.56
CA VAL A 144 0.95 -8.94 2.40
C VAL A 144 0.01 -8.26 1.42
N SER A 145 -0.16 -6.93 1.53
CA SER A 145 -0.99 -6.15 0.61
C SER A 145 -0.50 -6.24 -0.84
N ASN A 146 0.81 -6.13 -1.08
CA ASN A 146 1.39 -6.26 -2.42
C ASN A 146 1.29 -7.69 -2.98
N MET A 147 1.43 -8.71 -2.13
CA MET A 147 1.23 -10.11 -2.52
C MET A 147 -0.21 -10.35 -2.98
N LEU A 148 -1.19 -9.91 -2.19
CA LEU A 148 -2.61 -10.00 -2.56
C LEU A 148 -2.90 -9.27 -3.87
N ALA A 149 -2.37 -8.07 -4.06
CA ALA A 149 -2.53 -7.33 -5.31
C ALA A 149 -1.98 -8.10 -6.52
N THR A 150 -0.78 -8.68 -6.39
CA THR A 150 -0.15 -9.48 -7.46
C THR A 150 -0.95 -10.74 -7.76
N ILE A 151 -1.34 -11.51 -6.73
CA ILE A 151 -2.13 -12.74 -6.90
C ILE A 151 -3.46 -12.43 -7.60
N ASN A 152 -4.15 -11.38 -7.17
CA ASN A 152 -5.41 -10.98 -7.79
C ASN A 152 -5.23 -10.50 -9.24
N ALA A 153 -4.13 -9.82 -9.54
CA ALA A 153 -3.83 -9.39 -10.91
C ALA A 153 -3.57 -10.60 -11.84
N VAL A 154 -2.84 -11.61 -11.37
CA VAL A 154 -2.60 -12.85 -12.13
C VAL A 154 -3.91 -13.60 -12.33
N ALA A 155 -4.68 -13.83 -11.26
CA ALA A 155 -5.97 -14.52 -11.35
C ALA A 155 -6.94 -13.80 -12.31
N ALA A 156 -7.02 -12.46 -12.23
CA ALA A 156 -7.82 -11.67 -13.15
C ALA A 156 -7.31 -11.81 -14.59
N GLY A 157 -6.00 -11.73 -14.80
CA GLY A 157 -5.38 -11.93 -16.12
C GLY A 157 -5.73 -13.27 -16.74
N GLU A 158 -5.62 -14.36 -15.98
CA GLU A 158 -5.95 -15.72 -16.44
C GLU A 158 -7.43 -15.86 -16.80
N VAL A 159 -8.32 -15.34 -15.95
CA VAL A 159 -9.77 -15.35 -16.23
C VAL A 159 -10.06 -14.57 -17.51
N LEU A 160 -9.46 -13.39 -17.70
CA LEU A 160 -9.67 -12.55 -18.88
C LEU A 160 -9.19 -13.15 -20.20
N LEU A 161 -8.26 -14.12 -20.15
CA LEU A 161 -7.86 -14.88 -21.34
C LEU A 161 -8.91 -15.93 -21.73
N LEU A 162 -9.66 -16.45 -20.76
CA LEU A 162 -10.66 -17.51 -20.95
C LEU A 162 -12.07 -16.96 -21.18
N VAL A 163 -12.36 -15.73 -20.74
CA VAL A 163 -13.69 -15.10 -20.89
C VAL A 163 -13.67 -13.97 -21.93
N PRO A 164 -14.67 -13.88 -22.80
CA PRO A 164 -14.86 -12.71 -23.67
C PRO A 164 -14.85 -11.40 -22.88
N LEU A 165 -14.29 -10.33 -23.46
CA LEU A 165 -14.22 -9.00 -22.83
C LEU A 165 -15.59 -8.49 -22.35
N ASP A 166 -16.67 -8.92 -23.03
CA ASP A 166 -18.06 -8.61 -22.69
C ASP A 166 -18.49 -9.16 -21.31
N LEU A 167 -17.97 -10.32 -20.90
CA LEU A 167 -18.21 -10.89 -19.57
C LEU A 167 -17.51 -10.10 -18.45
N ASN A 168 -16.33 -9.55 -18.74
CA ASN A 168 -15.66 -8.64 -17.81
C ASN A 168 -16.45 -7.33 -17.67
N GLN A 169 -16.90 -6.74 -18.79
CA GLN A 169 -17.73 -5.54 -18.77
C GLN A 169 -19.03 -5.76 -17.99
N LEU A 170 -19.66 -6.93 -18.13
CA LEU A 170 -20.84 -7.29 -17.35
C LEU A 170 -20.52 -7.38 -15.84
N THR A 171 -19.41 -8.01 -15.47
CA THR A 171 -18.98 -8.12 -14.08
C THR A 171 -18.72 -6.74 -13.46
N LEU A 172 -18.07 -5.85 -14.21
CA LEU A 172 -17.85 -4.45 -13.81
C LEU A 172 -19.17 -3.68 -13.71
N ALA A 173 -20.11 -3.89 -14.62
CA ALA A 173 -21.42 -3.25 -14.59
C ALA A 173 -22.26 -3.69 -13.38
N ILE A 174 -22.20 -4.98 -13.01
CA ILE A 174 -22.83 -5.51 -11.79
C ILE A 174 -22.21 -4.89 -10.54
N SER A 175 -20.87 -4.83 -10.48
CA SER A 175 -20.14 -4.23 -9.36
C SER A 175 -20.49 -2.75 -9.17
N ARG A 176 -20.53 -1.97 -10.26
CA ARG A 176 -20.92 -0.54 -10.22
C ARG A 176 -22.39 -0.34 -9.81
N ARG A 177 -23.31 -1.20 -10.26
CA ARG A 177 -24.71 -1.15 -9.81
C ARG A 177 -24.83 -1.41 -8.31
N ALA A 178 -24.06 -2.35 -7.78
CA ALA A 178 -24.03 -2.63 -6.35
C ALA A 178 -23.51 -1.42 -5.56
N GLN A 179 -22.41 -0.80 -6.00
CA GLN A 179 -21.89 0.43 -5.38
C GLN A 179 -22.90 1.58 -5.42
N TYR A 180 -23.58 1.79 -6.55
CA TYR A 180 -24.61 2.83 -6.67
C TYR A 180 -25.78 2.62 -5.70
N LYS A 181 -26.21 1.37 -5.52
CA LYS A 181 -27.39 1.05 -4.71
C LYS A 181 -27.09 0.96 -3.21
N TYR A 182 -25.88 0.54 -2.83
CA TYR A 182 -25.54 0.20 -1.43
C TYR A 182 -24.39 1.03 -0.84
N GLY A 183 -23.80 1.93 -1.62
CA GLY A 183 -22.75 2.85 -1.17
C GLY A 183 -21.33 2.37 -1.49
N ASP A 184 -20.40 3.32 -1.47
CA ASP A 184 -19.01 3.16 -1.95
C ASP A 184 -18.17 2.17 -1.11
N THR A 185 -18.63 1.81 0.09
CA THR A 185 -18.01 0.79 0.96
C THR A 185 -18.47 -0.63 0.66
N THR A 186 -19.36 -0.82 -0.32
CA THR A 186 -19.74 -2.14 -0.84
C THR A 186 -18.57 -2.69 -1.68
N GLY A 187 -17.47 -3.00 -0.98
CA GLY A 187 -16.27 -3.58 -1.55
C GLY A 187 -16.46 -5.06 -1.85
N CYS A 188 -15.82 -5.46 -2.94
CA CYS A 188 -15.52 -6.77 -3.53
C CYS A 188 -15.24 -8.00 -2.63
N TYR A 189 -15.98 -8.20 -1.52
CA TYR A 189 -15.83 -9.37 -0.65
C TYR A 189 -17.04 -10.30 -0.63
N SER A 190 -18.19 -9.87 -1.14
CA SER A 190 -19.29 -10.78 -1.37
C SER A 190 -19.11 -11.37 -2.77
N HIS A 191 -18.68 -12.64 -2.84
CA HIS A 191 -18.82 -13.41 -4.07
C HIS A 191 -20.24 -13.20 -4.62
N PRO A 192 -20.44 -13.07 -5.94
CA PRO A 192 -21.77 -12.92 -6.54
C PRO A 192 -22.79 -13.90 -5.95
N LYS A 193 -22.34 -15.11 -5.62
CA LYS A 193 -23.13 -16.14 -4.94
C LYS A 193 -23.66 -15.76 -3.55
N LEU A 194 -22.83 -15.11 -2.71
CA LEU A 194 -23.24 -14.65 -1.37
C LEU A 194 -24.33 -13.57 -1.48
N TYR A 195 -24.26 -12.72 -2.51
CA TYR A 195 -25.28 -11.72 -2.78
C TYR A 195 -26.57 -12.35 -3.32
N GLU A 196 -26.48 -13.32 -4.25
CA GLU A 196 -27.64 -14.11 -4.70
C GLU A 196 -28.33 -14.81 -3.52
N ASP A 197 -27.57 -15.40 -2.60
CA ASP A 197 -28.11 -16.12 -1.44
C ASP A 197 -28.76 -15.18 -0.41
N THR A 198 -28.25 -13.95 -0.27
CA THR A 198 -28.80 -12.95 0.65
C THR A 198 -30.06 -12.27 0.09
N THR A 199 -30.10 -12.05 -1.22
CA THR A 199 -31.17 -11.27 -1.86
C THR A 199 -32.23 -12.13 -2.53
N GLY A 200 -31.94 -13.40 -2.82
CA GLY A 200 -32.78 -14.28 -3.63
C GLY A 200 -32.80 -13.90 -5.12
N GLU A 201 -32.10 -12.85 -5.53
CA GLU A 201 -32.04 -12.40 -6.92
C GLU A 201 -30.81 -13.01 -7.61
N SER A 202 -31.05 -13.78 -8.68
CA SER A 202 -29.93 -14.31 -9.47
C SER A 202 -29.25 -13.18 -10.26
N LEU A 203 -27.94 -13.05 -10.06
CA LEU A 203 -27.06 -12.12 -10.78
C LEU A 203 -26.48 -12.75 -12.05
N ARG A 204 -26.85 -14.00 -12.35
CA ARG A 204 -26.35 -14.77 -13.48
C ARG A 204 -26.84 -14.19 -14.80
N HIS A 205 -25.91 -13.96 -15.73
CA HIS A 205 -26.26 -13.55 -17.10
C HIS A 205 -27.16 -14.61 -17.77
N PRO A 206 -28.16 -14.21 -18.59
CA PRO A 206 -29.06 -15.16 -19.25
C PRO A 206 -28.34 -16.28 -20.02
N SER A 207 -27.22 -15.97 -20.68
CA SER A 207 -26.40 -16.95 -21.43
C SER A 207 -25.73 -18.02 -20.57
N PHE A 208 -25.72 -17.88 -19.24
CA PHE A 208 -25.09 -18.82 -18.30
C PHE A 208 -26.10 -19.52 -17.40
N ARG A 209 -27.41 -19.39 -17.67
CA ARG A 209 -28.45 -20.04 -16.84
C ARG A 209 -28.37 -21.57 -16.85
N LYS A 210 -27.96 -22.17 -17.96
CA LYS A 210 -27.82 -23.63 -18.12
C LYS A 210 -26.43 -24.17 -17.76
N TRP A 211 -25.51 -23.29 -17.38
CA TRP A 211 -24.18 -23.66 -16.94
C TRP A 211 -24.22 -23.97 -15.43
N SER A 212 -23.66 -25.08 -14.99
CA SER A 212 -23.46 -25.40 -13.57
C SER A 212 -22.04 -25.91 -13.36
N TYR A 213 -21.62 -26.01 -12.10
CA TYR A 213 -20.37 -26.68 -11.76
C TYR A 213 -20.53 -27.45 -10.47
N GLU A 214 -19.73 -28.50 -10.32
CA GLU A 214 -19.59 -29.25 -9.08
C GLU A 214 -18.12 -29.29 -8.68
N ASN A 215 -17.89 -29.17 -7.37
CA ASN A 215 -16.56 -29.33 -6.80
C ASN A 215 -16.40 -30.79 -6.40
N ASP A 216 -15.38 -31.44 -6.96
CA ASP A 216 -14.97 -32.80 -6.65
C ASP A 216 -13.61 -32.74 -5.93
N PHE A 217 -13.39 -33.58 -4.93
CA PHE A 217 -12.11 -33.63 -4.22
C PHE A 217 -11.42 -34.92 -4.64
N THR A 218 -10.39 -34.79 -5.49
CA THR A 218 -9.64 -35.92 -6.02
C THR A 218 -8.16 -35.73 -5.71
N ASP A 219 -7.53 -36.73 -5.08
CA ASP A 219 -6.10 -36.74 -4.76
C ASP A 219 -5.60 -35.48 -4.00
N GLY A 220 -6.38 -35.02 -3.03
CA GLY A 220 -6.05 -33.84 -2.23
C GLY A 220 -6.18 -32.50 -2.96
N SER A 221 -6.70 -32.51 -4.19
CA SER A 221 -6.93 -31.33 -5.01
C SER A 221 -8.41 -31.10 -5.24
N ILE A 222 -8.82 -29.82 -5.32
CA ILE A 222 -10.18 -29.46 -5.75
C ILE A 222 -10.24 -29.49 -7.27
N VAL A 223 -11.10 -30.34 -7.81
CA VAL A 223 -11.41 -30.43 -9.23
C VAL A 223 -12.78 -29.79 -9.45
N VAL A 224 -12.82 -28.72 -10.24
CA VAL A 224 -14.08 -28.06 -10.59
C VAL A 224 -14.57 -28.61 -11.93
N ARG A 225 -15.67 -29.37 -11.91
CA ARG A 225 -16.28 -29.92 -13.14
C ARG A 225 -17.40 -29.01 -13.60
N HIS A 226 -17.27 -28.46 -14.80
CA HIS A 226 -18.28 -27.62 -15.41
C HIS A 226 -19.26 -28.45 -16.23
N LYS A 227 -20.57 -28.19 -16.08
CA LYS A 227 -21.64 -28.79 -16.87
C LYS A 227 -22.37 -27.69 -17.62
N ASN A 228 -22.64 -27.90 -18.89
CA ASN A 228 -23.55 -27.06 -19.66
C ASN A 228 -24.66 -27.99 -20.15
N GLU A 229 -25.88 -27.78 -19.69
CA GLU A 229 -27.04 -28.49 -20.24
C GLU A 229 -27.42 -27.78 -21.55
N GLU A 230 -27.50 -28.53 -22.66
CA GLU A 230 -27.93 -27.99 -23.96
C GLU A 230 -29.39 -27.49 -23.95
#